data_AF-A0A920B8L9-F1
#
_entry.id   AF-A0A920B8L9-F1
#
_cell.length_a   1.000
_cell.length_b   1.000
_cell.length_c   1.000
_cell.angle_alpha   90.00
_cell.angle_beta   90.00
_cell.angle_gamma   90.00
#
_symmetry.space_group_name_H-M   'P 1'
#
loop_
_entity.id
_entity.type
_entity.pdbx_description
1 polymer ?
#
loop_
_entity_poly.entity_id
_entity_poly.type
_entity_poly.pdbx_seq_one_letter_code
_entity_poly.pdbx_strand_id
1 'polypeptide(L)'
;MFRPRANDIKKPVKINGVDKNVWCTFGHDQIDFDFSNPEVLKEFVSIIKFYLDNGVKLFRLDAIAFIWKQKGTRCINLNQTHEIIRLLGP
;
A
#
# COMPACT_ATOMS: atom_id res chain seq x y z
N MET A 1 10.17 3.97 -10.53
CA MET A 1 8.74 3.72 -10.27
C MET A 1 7.91 4.28 -11.43
N PHE A 2 6.98 3.49 -11.95
CA PHE A 2 5.93 3.99 -12.84
C PHE A 2 4.85 4.68 -12.01
N ARG A 3 4.41 5.88 -12.40
CA ARG A 3 3.41 6.63 -11.63
C ARG A 3 2.34 7.23 -12.54
N PRO A 4 1.07 7.34 -12.10
CA PRO A 4 -0.01 7.91 -12.92
C PRO A 4 -0.08 9.44 -12.92
N ARG A 5 0.54 10.13 -11.94
CA ARG A 5 0.46 11.60 -11.76
C ARG A 5 1.82 12.32 -11.89
N ALA A 6 1.82 13.64 -12.00
CA ALA A 6 3.05 14.44 -12.18
C ALA A 6 3.79 14.80 -10.87
N ASN A 7 3.09 14.89 -9.73
CA ASN A 7 3.64 15.34 -8.44
C ASN A 7 4.75 14.41 -7.92
N ASP A 8 5.75 14.97 -7.22
CA ASP A 8 6.85 14.20 -6.62
C ASP A 8 6.31 13.06 -5.73
N ILE A 9 6.97 11.91 -5.83
CA ILE A 9 6.68 10.71 -5.04
C ILE A 9 7.00 10.95 -3.57
N LYS A 10 7.99 11.79 -3.27
CA LYS A 10 8.37 12.10 -1.90
C LYS A 10 7.64 13.33 -1.41
N LYS A 11 7.04 13.22 -0.23
CA LYS A 11 6.52 14.36 0.52
C LYS A 11 7.33 14.53 1.81
N PRO A 12 7.95 15.69 2.05
CA PRO A 12 8.55 15.97 3.35
C PRO A 12 7.45 16.15 4.40
N VAL A 13 7.61 15.50 5.54
CA VAL A 13 6.71 15.57 6.70
C VAL A 13 7.53 15.68 7.98
N LYS A 14 7.04 16.47 8.95
CA LYS A 14 7.65 16.54 10.27
C LYS A 14 7.06 15.48 11.18
N ILE A 15 7.91 14.58 11.67
CA ILE A 15 7.54 13.56 12.66
C ILE A 15 8.39 13.83 13.90
N ASN A 16 7.75 14.21 15.01
CA ASN A 16 8.40 14.56 16.27
C ASN A 16 9.51 15.62 16.08
N GLY A 17 9.25 16.63 15.25
CA GLY A 17 10.20 17.71 14.94
C GLY A 17 11.30 17.35 13.93
N VAL A 18 11.38 16.10 13.48
CA VAL A 18 12.36 15.64 12.50
C VAL A 18 11.73 15.57 11.11
N ASP A 19 12.39 16.16 10.11
CA ASP A 19 11.97 16.04 8.72
C ASP A 19 12.22 14.63 8.21
N LYS A 20 11.16 13.98 7.71
CA LYS A 20 11.20 12.69 7.04
C LYS A 20 10.49 12.78 5.70
N ASN A 21 10.88 11.92 4.75
CA ASN A 21 10.16 11.79 3.49
C ASN A 21 9.23 10.58 3.55
N VAL A 22 7.96 10.79 3.23
CA VAL A 22 6.98 9.71 3.02
C VAL A 22 6.74 9.49 1.53
N TRP A 23 6.34 8.27 1.18
CA TRP A 23 6.07 7.86 -0.19
C TRP A 23 4.60 8.09 -0.53
N CYS A 24 4.34 8.73 -1.67
CA CYS A 24 3.02 9.10 -2.16
C CYS A 24 2.90 8.78 -3.66
N THR A 25 2.27 7.65 -4.01
CA THR A 25 2.17 7.19 -5.40
C THR A 25 1.21 8.04 -6.25
N PHE A 26 0.11 8.50 -5.66
CA PHE A 26 -0.98 9.18 -6.37
C PHE A 26 -1.10 10.67 -6.03
N GLY A 27 -0.81 11.08 -4.80
CA GLY A 27 -0.91 12.48 -4.36
C GLY A 27 -0.39 12.65 -2.95
N HIS A 28 0.01 13.87 -2.58
CA HIS A 28 0.56 14.17 -1.25
C HIS A 28 -0.47 14.08 -0.12
N ASP A 29 -1.75 13.97 -0.46
CA ASP A 29 -2.88 13.65 0.42
C ASP A 29 -2.99 12.13 0.72
N GLN A 30 -2.30 11.29 -0.06
CA GLN A 30 -2.35 9.84 0.04
C GLN A 30 -0.95 9.28 0.31
N ILE A 31 -0.67 8.93 1.57
CA ILE A 31 0.59 8.30 1.96
C ILE A 31 0.45 6.78 1.78
N ASP A 32 1.40 6.16 1.07
CA ASP A 32 1.41 4.73 0.85
C ASP A 32 1.75 3.96 2.13
N PHE A 33 1.00 2.88 2.40
CA PHE A 33 1.37 1.91 3.44
C PHE A 33 2.58 1.07 3.03
N ASP A 34 3.43 0.74 4.01
CA ASP A 34 4.60 -0.10 3.81
C ASP A 34 4.29 -1.58 4.11
N PHE A 35 3.90 -2.33 3.08
CA PHE A 35 3.62 -3.76 3.19
C PHE A 35 4.86 -4.63 3.37
N SER A 36 6.08 -4.07 3.32
CA SER A 36 7.28 -4.81 3.73
C SER A 36 7.35 -5.02 5.24
N ASN A 37 6.62 -4.19 6.01
CA ASN A 37 6.37 -4.43 7.42
C ASN A 37 5.20 -5.42 7.60
N PRO A 38 5.43 -6.63 8.14
CA PRO A 38 4.37 -7.64 8.29
C PRO A 38 3.21 -7.19 9.19
N GLU A 39 3.43 -6.25 10.11
CA GLU A 39 2.35 -5.73 10.96
C GLU A 39 1.30 -4.95 10.16
N VAL A 40 1.70 -4.29 9.07
CA VAL A 40 0.75 -3.63 8.16
C VAL A 40 -0.14 -4.67 7.49
N LEU A 41 0.44 -5.78 7.00
CA LEU A 41 -0.34 -6.83 6.39
C LEU A 41 -1.33 -7.48 7.37
N LYS A 42 -0.88 -7.76 8.60
CA LYS A 42 -1.74 -8.29 9.67
C LYS A 42 -2.92 -7.37 9.97
N GLU A 43 -2.68 -6.06 10.03
CA GLU A 43 -3.75 -5.08 10.27
C GLU A 43 -4.78 -5.10 9.14
N PHE A 44 -4.33 -5.12 7.88
CA PHE A 44 -5.24 -5.21 6.73
C PHE A 44 -6.04 -6.52 6.71
N VAL A 45 -5.44 -7.65 7.09
CA VAL A 45 -6.14 -8.93 7.25
C VAL A 45 -7.23 -8.82 8.32
N SER A 46 -6.93 -8.19 9.46
CA SER A 46 -7.91 -7.94 10.53
C SER A 46 -9.07 -7.06 10.05
N ILE A 47 -8.78 -5.99 9.29
CA ILE A 47 -9.80 -5.11 8.71
C ILE A 47 -10.69 -5.89 7.73
N ILE A 48 -10.11 -6.68 6.82
CA ILE A 48 -10.88 -7.50 5.88
C ILE A 48 -11.75 -8.51 6.62
N LYS A 49 -11.19 -9.19 7.63
CA LYS A 49 -11.92 -10.13 8.49
C LYS A 49 -13.10 -9.45 9.19
N PHE A 50 -12.89 -8.27 9.75
CA PHE A 50 -13.97 -7.51 10.39
C PHE A 50 -15.13 -7.28 9.42
N TYR A 51 -14.87 -6.85 8.18
CA TYR A 51 -15.93 -6.64 7.19
C TYR A 51 -16.59 -7.94 6.72
N LEU A 52 -15.84 -9.03 6.59
CA LEU A 52 -16.39 -10.36 6.30
C LEU A 52 -17.35 -10.82 7.40
N ASP A 53 -16.95 -10.66 8.67
CA ASP A 53 -17.77 -11.00 9.84
C ASP A 53 -19.07 -10.14 9.89
N ASN A 54 -19.05 -8.96 9.26
CA ASN A 54 -20.21 -8.07 9.09
C ASN A 54 -20.99 -8.30 7.77
N GLY A 55 -20.72 -9.38 7.04
CA GLY A 55 -21.51 -9.81 5.88
C GLY A 55 -21.09 -9.20 4.53
N VAL A 56 -19.97 -8.48 4.46
CA VAL A 56 -19.39 -8.06 3.17
C VAL A 56 -18.92 -9.30 2.39
N LYS A 57 -19.24 -9.35 1.09
CA LYS A 57 -18.91 -10.50 0.23
C LYS A 57 -17.95 -10.19 -0.92
N LEU A 58 -17.76 -8.91 -1.24
CA LEU A 58 -16.93 -8.47 -2.35
C LEU A 58 -16.05 -7.32 -1.89
N PHE A 59 -14.75 -7.46 -2.13
CA PHE A 59 -13.76 -6.42 -1.86
C PHE A 59 -13.19 -5.93 -3.18
N ARG A 60 -13.23 -4.61 -3.38
CA ARG A 60 -12.43 -3.94 -4.41
C ARG A 60 -11.06 -3.64 -3.80
N LEU A 61 -10.03 -4.35 -4.27
CA LEU A 61 -8.64 -4.09 -3.88
C LEU A 61 -8.10 -2.89 -4.68
N ASP A 62 -8.36 -1.69 -4.18
CA ASP A 62 -7.93 -0.45 -4.85
C ASP A 62 -6.39 -0.34 -4.88
N ALA A 63 -5.86 0.15 -6.00
CA ALA A 63 -4.43 0.35 -6.22
C ALA A 63 -3.54 -0.89 -5.95
N ILE A 64 -4.10 -2.10 -5.97
CA ILE A 64 -3.39 -3.32 -5.54
C ILE A 64 -2.06 -3.55 -6.28
N ALA A 65 -1.98 -3.14 -7.56
CA ALA A 65 -0.76 -3.22 -8.37
C ALA A 65 0.45 -2.49 -7.75
N PHE A 66 0.23 -1.51 -6.87
CA PHE A 66 1.26 -0.69 -6.22
C PHE A 66 1.54 -1.08 -4.77
N ILE A 67 0.95 -2.18 -4.27
CA ILE A 67 1.03 -2.56 -2.85
C ILE A 67 2.48 -2.81 -2.37
N TRP A 68 3.36 -3.30 -3.25
CA TRP A 68 4.75 -3.60 -2.95
C TRP A 68 5.74 -2.62 -3.60
N LYS A 69 6.80 -2.28 -2.87
CA LYS A 69 7.82 -1.30 -3.29
C LYS A 69 9.20 -1.94 -3.23
N GLN A 70 9.96 -1.81 -4.31
CA GLN A 70 11.32 -2.34 -4.39
C GLN A 70 12.24 -1.40 -5.17
N LYS A 71 13.37 -1.01 -4.58
CA LYS A 71 14.37 -0.15 -5.21
C LYS A 71 14.86 -0.74 -6.53
N GLY A 72 15.04 0.10 -7.54
CA GLY A 72 15.49 -0.31 -8.88
C GLY A 72 14.38 -0.87 -9.78
N THR A 73 13.14 -0.96 -9.30
CA THR A 73 12.02 -1.48 -10.08
C THR A 73 11.00 -0.39 -10.45
N ARG A 74 9.98 -0.78 -11.22
CA ARG A 74 8.83 0.09 -11.49
C ARG A 74 7.83 0.16 -10.32
N CYS A 75 7.95 -0.69 -9.30
CA CYS A 75 7.01 -0.78 -8.16
C CYS A 75 5.54 -0.95 -8.60
N ILE A 76 5.32 -1.74 -9.65
CA ILE A 76 3.99 -2.08 -10.17
C ILE A 76 4.00 -3.56 -10.53
N ASN A 77 2.97 -4.31 -10.14
CA ASN A 77 2.80 -5.75 -10.42
C ASN A 77 4.05 -6.60 -10.06
N LEU A 78 4.67 -6.33 -8.91
CA LEU A 78 5.79 -7.15 -8.44
C LEU A 78 5.29 -8.51 -7.93
N ASN A 79 6.16 -9.54 -7.90
CA ASN A 79 5.77 -10.88 -7.44
C ASN A 79 5.10 -10.88 -6.06
N GLN A 80 5.61 -10.06 -5.13
CA GLN A 80 5.05 -9.91 -3.79
C GLN A 80 3.62 -9.36 -3.80
N THR A 81 3.25 -8.56 -4.81
CA THR A 81 1.85 -8.14 -5.00
C THR A 81 0.95 -9.34 -5.25
N HIS A 82 1.38 -10.27 -6.11
CA HIS A 82 0.63 -11.49 -6.39
C HIS A 82 0.56 -12.41 -5.16
N GLU A 83 1.62 -12.51 -4.36
CA GLU A 83 1.58 -13.26 -3.10
C GLU A 83 0.60 -12.67 -2.08
N ILE A 84 0.57 -11.34 -1.94
CA ILE A 84 -0.40 -10.67 -1.05
C ILE A 84 -1.82 -10.91 -1.56
N ILE A 85 -2.07 -10.82 -2.87
CA ILE A 85 -3.39 -11.12 -3.44
C ILE A 85 -3.80 -12.57 -3.13
N ARG A 86 -2.89 -13.54 -3.31
CA ARG A 86 -3.13 -14.95 -2.99
C ARG A 86 -3.43 -15.18 -1.51
N LEU A 87 -2.82 -14.39 -0.62
CA LEU A 87 -3.08 -14.47 0.82
C LEU A 87 -4.45 -13.87 1.20
N LEU A 88 -4.80 -12.73 0.61
CA LEU A 88 -6.04 -12.02 0.93
C LEU A 88 -7.28 -12.63 0.30
N GLY A 89 -7.12 -13.37 -0.81
CA GLY A 89 -8.20 -14.12 -1.44
C GLY A 89 -8.32 -15.55 -0.93
N PRO A 90 -9.53 -16.10 -0.93
CA PRO A 90 -9.82 -17.41 -1.51
C PRO A 90 -10.18 -17.28 -3.00
#